data_AF-A0A519RF06-F1
#
_entry.id   AF-A0A519RF06-F1
#
_cell.length_a   1.000
_cell.length_b   1.000
_cell.length_c   1.000
_cell.angle_alpha   90.00
_cell.angle_beta   90.00
_cell.angle_gamma   90.00
#
_symmetry.space_group_name_H-M   'P 1'
#
loop_
_entity.id
_entity.type
_entity.pdbx_description
1 polymer ?
#
loop_
_entity_poly.entity_id
_entity_poly.type
_entity_poly.pdbx_seq_one_letter_code
_entity_poly.pdbx_strand_id
1 'polypeptide(L)' 'MINQDSIVALATPSGAGAIAVIRISGEDAITIGANVFQSVSGKDISKQKTHTIHLGHIFDGEKTLDQVLVSVFKGPNSYT' A
#
# COMPACT_ATOMS: atom_id res chain seq x y z
N MET A 1 15.31 17.47 -14.38
CA MET A 1 14.55 17.49 -13.11
C MET A 1 14.08 16.07 -12.86
N ILE A 2 14.43 15.46 -11.73
CA ILE A 2 13.91 14.14 -11.36
C ILE A 2 12.47 14.38 -10.91
N ASN A 3 11.51 13.70 -11.52
CA ASN A 3 10.11 13.83 -11.13
C ASN A 3 9.91 13.17 -9.75
N GLN A 4 9.36 13.89 -8.78
CA GLN A 4 9.16 13.43 -7.40
C GLN A 4 7.72 12.96 -7.13
N ASP A 5 6.91 12.82 -8.17
CA ASP A 5 5.55 12.30 -8.07
C ASP A 5 5.54 10.91 -7.43
N SER A 6 4.49 10.63 -6.64
CA SER A 6 4.23 9.28 -6.16
C SER A 6 3.77 8.38 -7.31
N ILE A 7 4.43 7.24 -7.47
CA ILE A 7 4.20 6.28 -8.54
C ILE A 7 3.49 5.02 -8.01
N VAL A 8 2.72 4.36 -8.88
CA VAL A 8 2.07 3.07 -8.59
C VAL A 8 2.22 2.11 -9.76
N ALA A 9 2.48 0.83 -9.48
CA ALA A 9 2.57 -0.21 -10.49
C ALA A 9 2.27 -1.61 -9.93
N LEU A 10 1.89 -2.53 -10.81
CA LEU A 10 1.94 -3.97 -10.52
C LEU A 10 3.40 -4.40 -10.38
N ALA A 11 3.72 -5.06 -9.26
CA ALA A 11 5.04 -5.60 -8.96
C ALA A 11 5.14 -7.12 -9.21
N THR A 12 4.05 -7.76 -9.63
CA THR A 12 3.98 -9.17 -10.02
C THR A 12 3.65 -9.30 -11.52
N PRO A 13 4.08 -10.39 -12.19
CA PRO A 13 3.72 -10.66 -13.58
C PRO A 13 2.21 -10.76 -13.81
N SER A 14 1.78 -10.50 -15.04
CA SER A 14 0.39 -10.72 -15.47
C SER A 14 0.05 -12.21 -15.53
N GLY A 15 -1.18 -12.56 -15.16
CA GLY A 15 -1.69 -13.93 -15.20
C GLY A 15 -2.47 -14.29 -13.94
N ALA A 16 -3.02 -15.50 -13.92
CA ALA A 16 -3.66 -16.05 -12.73
C ALA A 16 -2.60 -16.52 -11.73
N GLY A 17 -2.75 -16.10 -10.47
CA GLY A 17 -1.89 -16.50 -9.37
C GLY A 17 -2.63 -16.36 -8.04
N ALA A 18 -2.09 -16.96 -6.97
CA ALA A 18 -2.71 -16.88 -5.65
C ALA A 18 -2.67 -15.45 -5.06
N ILE A 19 -1.65 -14.66 -5.42
CA ILE A 19 -1.43 -13.30 -4.92
C ILE A 19 -0.89 -12.44 -6.06
N ALA A 20 -1.31 -11.17 -6.10
CA ALA A 20 -0.69 -10.11 -6.88
C ALA A 20 -0.21 -8.99 -5.94
N VAL A 21 0.84 -8.26 -6.34
CA VAL A 21 1.36 -7.13 -5.55
C VAL A 21 1.22 -5.85 -6.36
N ILE A 22 0.59 -4.83 -5.77
CA ILE A 22 0.62 -3.45 -6.24
C ILE A 22 1.54 -2.67 -5.30
N ARG A 23 2.52 -1.95 -5.85
CA ARG A 23 3.47 -1.15 -5.08
C ARG A 23 3.26 0.33 -5.37
N ILE A 24 3.20 1.13 -4.32
CA ILE A 24 3.21 2.60 -4.37
C ILE A 24 4.54 3.08 -3.79
N SER A 25 5.18 4.07 -4.40
CA SER A 25 6.40 4.71 -3.88
C SER A 25 6.38 6.21 -4.14
N GLY A 26 6.97 6.98 -3.22
CA GLY A 26 6.97 8.45 -3.24
C GLY A 26 6.60 9.03 -1.88
N GLU A 27 6.69 10.36 -1.76
CA GLU A 27 6.43 11.09 -0.51
C GLU A 27 5.01 10.86 0.02
N ASP A 28 4.02 10.70 -0.87
CA ASP A 28 2.62 10.50 -0.52
C ASP A 28 2.19 9.03 -0.48
N ALA A 29 3.11 8.06 -0.71
CA ALA A 29 2.73 6.66 -0.89
C ALA A 29 1.92 6.09 0.27
N ILE A 30 2.31 6.41 1.51
CA ILE A 30 1.62 5.95 2.71
C ILE A 30 0.28 6.67 2.88
N THR A 31 0.22 7.96 2.57
CA THR A 31 -1.02 8.76 2.63
C THR A 31 -2.05 8.24 1.63
N ILE A 32 -1.63 8.01 0.38
CA ILE A 32 -2.47 7.42 -0.67
C ILE A 32 -2.99 6.05 -0.22
N GLY A 33 -2.10 5.18 0.26
CA GLY A 33 -2.48 3.86 0.77
C GLY A 33 -3.47 3.95 1.94
N ALA A 34 -3.27 4.88 2.88
CA ALA A 34 -4.13 5.04 4.05
C ALA A 34 -5.54 5.51 3.69
N ASN A 35 -5.70 6.28 2.62
CA ASN A 35 -7.00 6.78 2.17
C ASN A 35 -7.90 5.69 1.59
N VAL A 36 -7.33 4.62 1.07
CA VAL A 36 -8.08 3.51 0.43
C VAL A 36 -8.08 2.24 1.27
N PHE A 37 -7.33 2.18 2.37
CA PHE A 37 -7.17 1.00 3.20
C PHE A 37 -7.84 1.16 4.57
N GLN A 38 -8.59 0.15 4.99
CA GLN A 38 -9.09 0.03 6.36
C GLN A 38 -8.53 -1.23 7.02
N SER A 39 -7.79 -1.06 8.12
CA SER A 39 -7.31 -2.21 8.89
C SER A 39 -8.46 -2.92 9.61
N VAL A 40 -8.46 -4.25 9.59
CA VAL A 40 -9.41 -5.05 10.41
C VAL A 40 -9.21 -4.85 11.92
N SER A 41 -8.03 -4.35 12.31
CA SER A 41 -7.68 -4.06 13.71
C SER A 41 -7.85 -2.58 14.09
N GLY A 42 -8.39 -1.75 13.20
CA GLY A 42 -8.57 -0.30 13.42
C GLY A 42 -7.27 0.51 13.41
N LYS A 43 -6.13 -0.10 13.02
CA LYS A 43 -4.85 0.59 12.91
C LYS A 43 -4.80 1.51 11.70
N ASP A 44 -4.34 2.73 11.95
CA ASP A 44 -3.98 3.71 10.92
C ASP A 44 -2.55 3.45 10.44
N ILE A 45 -2.38 3.05 9.17
CA ILE A 45 -1.09 2.68 8.59
C ILE A 45 -0.10 3.85 8.50
N SER A 46 -0.58 5.10 8.45
CA SER A 46 0.29 6.29 8.45
C SER A 46 1.12 6.41 9.74
N LYS A 47 0.54 5.94 10.85
CA LYS A 47 1.14 5.98 12.20
C LYS A 47 1.95 4.74 12.55
N GLN A 48 2.01 3.73 11.67
CA GLN A 48 2.71 2.48 11.98
C GLN A 48 4.22 2.60 11.78
N LYS A 49 4.97 1.72 12.44
CA LYS A 49 6.41 1.59 12.22
C LYS A 49 6.69 1.04 10.82
N THR A 50 7.84 1.40 10.26
CA THR A 50 8.36 0.78 9.04
C THR A 50 8.55 -0.73 9.24
N HIS A 51 8.55 -1.50 8.14
CA HIS A 51 8.71 -2.96 8.10
C HIS A 51 7.63 -3.71 8.90
N THR A 52 6.40 -3.22 8.84
CA THR A 52 5.24 -3.89 9.45
C THR A 52 4.23 -4.27 8.38
N ILE A 53 3.46 -5.33 8.65
CA ILE A 53 2.39 -5.82 7.78
C ILE A 53 1.04 -5.71 8.50
N HIS A 54 0.00 -5.29 7.77
CA HIS A 54 -1.33 -5.06 8.33
C HIS A 54 -2.39 -5.72 7.45
N LEU A 55 -3.26 -6.51 8.06
CA LEU A 55 -4.44 -7.06 7.41
C LEU A 55 -5.56 -6.01 7.39
N GLY A 56 -6.24 -5.92 6.26
CA GLY A 56 -7.34 -5.00 6.05
C GLY A 56 -8.00 -5.18 4.70
N HIS A 57 -8.80 -4.20 4.33
CA HIS A 57 -9.51 -4.20 3.06
C HIS A 57 -9.21 -2.92 2.29
N ILE A 58 -9.23 -3.02 0.97
CA ILE A 58 -9.22 -1.86 0.07
C ILE A 58 -10.65 -1.53 -0.33
N PHE A 59 -10.98 -0.24 -0.39
CA PHE A 59 -12.32 0.24 -0.72
C PHE A 59 -12.29 1.27 -1.85
N ASP A 60 -13.42 1.34 -2.56
CA ASP A 60 -13.78 2.41 -3.49
C ASP A 60 -15.16 2.93 -3.10
N GLY A 61 -15.18 4.07 -2.41
CA GLY A 61 -16.39 4.58 -1.74
C GLY A 61 -16.91 3.58 -0.69
N GLU A 62 -18.15 3.13 -0.85
CA GLU A 62 -18.79 2.13 0.03
C GLU A 62 -18.47 0.68 -0.38
N LYS A 63 -17.82 0.47 -1.53
CA LYS A 63 -17.56 -0.87 -2.07
C LYS A 63 -16.22 -1.41 -1.59
N THR A 64 -16.24 -2.54 -0.89
CA THR A 64 -15.04 -3.34 -0.64
C THR A 64 -14.55 -3.98 -1.94
N LEU A 65 -13.30 -3.71 -2.31
CA LEU A 65 -12.67 -4.28 -3.51
C LEU A 65 -11.99 -5.61 -3.21
N ASP A 66 -11.15 -5.68 -2.17
CA ASP A 66 -10.40 -6.88 -1.82
C ASP A 66 -9.93 -6.86 -0.36
N GLN A 67 -9.62 -8.04 0.19
CA GLN A 67 -8.89 -8.19 1.45
C GLN A 67 -7.40 -8.33 1.15
N VAL A 68 -6.59 -7.48 1.77
CA VAL A 68 -5.17 -7.35 1.45
C VAL A 68 -4.30 -7.37 2.69
N LEU A 69 -3.02 -7.66 2.47
CA LEU A 69 -1.94 -7.37 3.41
C LEU A 69 -1.18 -6.13 2.91
N VAL A 70 -1.12 -5.08 3.72
CA VAL A 70 -0.34 -3.88 3.43
C VAL A 70 0.97 -3.91 4.21
N SER A 71 2.09 -3.90 3.49
CA SER A 71 3.43 -3.76 4.06
C SER A 71 3.90 -2.31 3.96
N VAL A 72 4.26 -1.71 5.10
CA VAL A 72 4.68 -0.30 5.18
C VAL A 72 6.20 -0.19 5.25
N PHE A 73 6.81 0.55 4.32
CA PHE A 73 8.23 0.88 4.32
C PHE A 73 8.40 2.40 4.34
N LYS A 74 9.11 2.93 5.34
CA LYS A 74 9.46 4.35 5.47
C LYS A 74 10.95 4.54 5.15
N GLY A 75 11.25 5.57 4.36
CA GLY A 75 12.63 5.95 4.03
C GLY A 75 13.48 6.29 5.26
N PRO A 76 14.81 6.12 5.20
CA PRO A 76 15.61 5.65 4.05
C PRO A 76 15.65 4.12 3.91
N ASN A 77 14.86 3.38 4.69
CA ASN A 77 14.91 1.92 4.73
C ASN A 77 13.81 1.33 3.83
N SER A 78 13.92 1.56 2.53
CA SER A 78 13.03 1.04 1.48
C SER A 78 13.85 0.69 0.24
N TYR A 79 13.22 0.05 -0.74
CA TYR A 79 13.90 -0.28 -2.01
C TYR A 79 14.26 0.97 -2.83
N THR A 80 13.38 1.98 -2.80
CA THR A 80 13.57 3.33 -3.34
C THR A 80 13.82 4.30 -2.20
#